data_AF-A0A316D747-F1
#
_entry.id   AF-A0A316D747-F1
#
_cell.length_a   1.000
_cell.length_b   1.000
_cell.length_c   1.000
_cell.angle_alpha   90.00
_cell.angle_beta   90.00
_cell.angle_gamma   90.00
#
_symmetry.space_group_name_H-M   'P 1'
#
loop_
_entity.id
_entity.type
_entity.pdbx_description
1 polymer ?
#
loop_
_entity_poly.entity_id
_entity_poly.type
_entity_poly.pdbx_seq_one_letter_code
_entity_poly.pdbx_strand_id
1 'polypeptide(L)'
;MNMWIVYDTPWLDDGYWLLLVGLPLLMFIGFFLAKILFRDREYEPPSNVVVMPHDLRWRNYTSDQRVILEISRAVVQLQSKPPVTYHQIYLHLTTEEAHRIAEQIDTFHVYREQDIRAYLEEVDTIRQNQQLHA
;
A
#
# COMPACT_ATOMS: atom_id res chain seq x y z
N MET A 1 -43.97 2.62 -64.80
CA MET A 1 -44.56 2.36 -63.48
C MET A 1 -43.40 1.95 -62.59
N ASN A 2 -42.84 2.90 -61.84
CA ASN A 2 -41.55 2.72 -61.16
C ASN A 2 -41.77 2.01 -59.82
N MET A 3 -41.17 0.84 -59.68
CA MET A 3 -41.14 0.06 -58.45
C MET A 3 -40.07 0.66 -57.54
N TRP A 4 -40.50 1.32 -56.47
CA TRP A 4 -39.59 1.79 -55.43
C TRP A 4 -39.23 0.59 -54.56
N ILE A 5 -37.95 0.21 -54.56
CA ILE A 5 -37.43 -0.77 -53.61
C ILE A 5 -37.34 -0.04 -52.27
N VAL A 6 -38.32 -0.29 -51.40
CA VAL A 6 -38.24 0.10 -50.00
C VAL A 6 -37.26 -0.86 -49.35
N TYR A 7 -36.05 -0.37 -49.07
CA TYR A 7 -35.15 -1.05 -48.15
C TYR A 7 -35.70 -0.77 -46.75
N ASP A 8 -36.57 -1.66 -46.25
CA ASP A 8 -36.79 -1.76 -44.81
C ASP A 8 -35.47 -2.22 -44.22
N THR A 9 -34.74 -1.27 -43.67
CA THR A 9 -33.54 -1.48 -42.89
C THR A 9 -33.99 -1.64 -41.44
N PRO A 10 -34.01 -2.88 -40.92
CA PRO A 10 -34.46 -3.18 -39.57
C PRO A 10 -33.30 -2.88 -38.62
N TRP A 11 -32.76 -1.67 -38.67
CA TRP A 11 -31.56 -1.28 -37.93
C TRP A 11 -31.83 -1.37 -36.42
N LEU A 12 -31.38 -2.49 -35.87
CA LEU A 12 -31.31 -2.84 -34.46
C LEU A 12 -32.67 -3.13 -33.82
N ASP A 13 -33.07 -4.39 -33.98
CA ASP A 13 -33.89 -5.15 -33.04
C ASP A 13 -33.56 -4.75 -31.58
N ASP A 14 -34.56 -4.62 -30.70
CA ASP A 14 -34.40 -4.12 -29.33
C ASP A 14 -33.35 -4.93 -28.54
N GLY A 15 -33.20 -6.22 -28.86
CA GLY A 15 -32.17 -7.10 -28.31
C GLY A 15 -30.73 -6.70 -28.67
N TYR A 16 -30.50 -6.08 -29.83
CA TYR A 16 -29.19 -5.63 -30.26
C TYR A 16 -28.75 -4.36 -29.53
N TRP A 17 -29.68 -3.46 -29.22
CA TRP A 17 -29.43 -2.29 -28.35
C TRP A 17 -29.10 -2.70 -26.91
N LEU A 18 -29.78 -3.73 -26.39
CA LEU A 18 -29.47 -4.34 -25.10
C LEU A 18 -28.04 -4.88 -25.03
N LEU A 19 -27.54 -5.48 -26.11
CA LEU A 19 -26.16 -5.97 -26.16
C LEU A 19 -25.14 -4.84 -26.32
N LEU A 20 -25.40 -3.87 -27.21
CA LEU A 20 -24.47 -2.76 -27.45
C LEU A 20 -24.36 -1.79 -26.28
N VAL A 21 -25.44 -1.55 -25.55
CA VAL A 21 -25.48 -0.57 -24.45
C VAL A 21 -25.47 -1.27 -23.09
N GLY A 22 -26.27 -2.33 -22.95
CA GLY A 22 -26.44 -3.02 -21.67
C GLY A 22 -25.19 -3.78 -21.24
N LEU A 23 -24.46 -4.41 -22.17
CA LEU A 23 -23.24 -5.14 -21.84
C LEU A 23 -22.10 -4.22 -21.34
N PRO A 24 -21.72 -3.13 -22.03
CA PRO A 24 -20.72 -2.21 -21.50
C PRO A 24 -21.19 -1.50 -20.22
N LEU A 25 -22.49 -1.21 -20.07
CA LEU A 25 -23.03 -0.66 -18.83
C LEU A 25 -22.89 -1.64 -17.66
N LEU A 26 -23.18 -2.93 -17.87
CA LEU A 26 -22.99 -3.98 -16.88
C LEU A 26 -21.50 -4.17 -16.54
N MET A 27 -20.61 -4.12 -17.53
CA MET A 27 -19.17 -4.17 -17.28
C MET A 27 -18.69 -2.94 -16.49
N PHE A 28 -19.22 -1.76 -16.79
CA PHE A 28 -18.91 -0.54 -16.03
C PHE A 28 -19.38 -0.68 -14.59
N ILE A 29 -20.64 -1.04 -14.35
CA ILE A 29 -21.18 -1.25 -13.01
C ILE A 29 -20.38 -2.32 -12.27
N GLY A 30 -20.11 -3.46 -12.91
CA GLY A 30 -19.31 -4.55 -12.34
C GLY A 30 -17.89 -4.14 -11.98
N PHE A 31 -17.23 -3.34 -12.83
CA PHE A 31 -15.91 -2.78 -12.55
C PHE A 31 -15.93 -1.85 -11.33
N PHE A 32 -16.93 -0.97 -11.24
CA PHE A 32 -17.06 -0.07 -10.09
C PHE A 32 -17.44 -0.83 -8.81
N LEU A 33 -18.30 -1.85 -8.90
CA LEU A 33 -18.63 -2.72 -7.78
C LEU A 33 -17.39 -3.49 -7.30
N ALA A 34 -16.61 -4.07 -8.21
CA ALA A 34 -15.36 -4.72 -7.89
C ALA A 34 -14.39 -3.72 -7.25
N LYS A 35 -14.23 -2.53 -7.83
CA LYS A 35 -13.39 -1.48 -7.26
C LYS A 35 -13.82 -1.09 -5.85
N ILE A 36 -15.12 -1.00 -5.56
CA ILE A 36 -15.62 -0.73 -4.21
C ILE A 36 -15.33 -1.90 -3.27
N LEU A 37 -15.64 -3.13 -3.69
CA LEU A 37 -15.45 -4.34 -2.89
C LEU A 37 -13.97 -4.63 -2.58
N PHE A 38 -13.07 -4.28 -3.51
CA PHE A 38 -11.62 -4.48 -3.37
C PHE A 38 -10.90 -3.25 -2.79
N ARG A 39 -11.49 -2.05 -2.85
CA ARG A 39 -10.94 -0.85 -2.20
C ARG A 39 -10.82 -1.03 -0.70
N ASP A 40 -11.75 -1.76 -0.07
CA ASP A 40 -11.66 -2.07 1.37
C ASP A 40 -10.59 -3.12 1.67
N ARG A 41 -10.25 -4.02 0.72
CA ARG A 41 -9.14 -4.97 0.87
C ARG A 41 -7.76 -4.34 0.74
N GLU A 42 -7.63 -3.23 0.02
CA GLU A 42 -6.37 -2.48 -0.09
C GLU A 42 -6.09 -1.60 1.13
N TYR A 43 -7.11 -1.34 1.96
CA TYR A 43 -7.07 -0.38 3.07
C TYR A 43 -7.45 -1.01 4.43
N GLU A 44 -7.23 -2.31 4.62
CA GLU A 44 -7.23 -2.84 6.00
C GLU A 44 -6.11 -2.12 6.77
N PRO A 45 -6.42 -1.43 7.89
CA PRO A 45 -5.40 -0.82 8.74
C PRO A 45 -4.47 -1.94 9.14
N PRO A 46 -3.18 -1.84 8.82
CA PRO A 46 -2.42 -3.06 8.70
C PRO A 46 -2.07 -3.50 10.12
N SER A 47 -2.81 -4.49 10.61
CA SER A 47 -2.75 -4.97 12.00
C SER A 47 -1.41 -5.61 12.36
N ASN A 48 -0.57 -5.89 11.34
CA ASN A 48 0.71 -6.56 11.45
C ASN A 48 1.81 -5.78 10.72
N VAL A 49 1.95 -4.48 11.01
CA VAL A 49 2.93 -3.63 10.36
C VAL A 49 3.93 -3.06 11.34
N VAL A 50 5.19 -3.09 10.91
CA VAL A 50 6.34 -2.65 11.68
C VAL A 50 7.04 -1.52 10.92
N VAL A 51 7.26 -0.42 11.62
CA VAL A 51 8.03 0.71 11.11
C VAL A 51 9.50 0.49 11.44
N MET A 52 10.34 0.55 10.42
CA MET A 52 11.77 0.40 10.56
C MET A 52 12.53 1.54 9.89
N PRO A 53 13.70 1.92 10.43
CA PRO A 53 14.66 2.74 9.70
C PRO A 53 15.15 2.01 8.43
N HIS A 54 15.76 2.76 7.51
CA HIS A 54 16.30 2.22 6.26
C HIS A 54 17.33 1.09 6.45
N ASP A 55 18.08 1.11 7.57
CA ASP A 55 19.09 0.10 7.92
C ASP A 55 18.52 -1.09 8.73
N LEU A 56 17.20 -1.09 8.99
CA LEU A 56 16.45 -2.09 9.75
C LEU A 56 16.94 -2.27 11.20
N ARG A 57 17.64 -1.28 11.77
CA ARG A 57 18.29 -1.38 13.08
C ARG A 57 18.01 -0.20 13.98
N TRP A 58 16.91 -0.27 14.73
CA TRP A 58 16.59 0.73 15.76
C TRP A 58 17.72 0.93 16.77
N ARG A 59 18.43 -0.14 17.16
CA ARG A 59 19.54 -0.08 18.13
C ARG A 59 20.71 0.82 17.72
N ASN A 60 20.85 1.15 16.43
CA ASN A 60 21.88 2.11 15.99
C ASN A 60 21.56 3.54 16.42
N TYR A 61 20.29 3.85 16.68
CA TYR A 61 19.80 5.18 17.00
C TYR A 61 19.29 5.27 18.43
N THR A 62 18.47 4.30 18.86
CA THR A 62 17.91 4.28 20.21
C THR A 62 17.57 2.86 20.68
N SER A 63 17.63 2.64 21.99
CA SER A 63 17.10 1.46 22.65
C SER A 63 15.81 1.74 23.43
N ASP A 64 15.35 3.00 23.46
CA ASP A 64 14.13 3.37 24.17
C ASP A 64 12.89 3.00 23.35
N GLN A 65 12.14 2.03 23.87
CA GLN A 65 10.90 1.55 23.26
C GLN A 65 9.83 2.64 23.13
N ARG A 66 9.80 3.63 24.04
CA ARG A 66 8.80 4.70 24.01
C ARG A 66 9.00 5.60 22.80
N VAL A 67 10.25 5.98 22.53
CA VAL A 67 10.64 6.78 21.37
C VAL A 67 10.34 6.01 20.07
N ILE A 68 10.68 4.73 20.02
CA ILE A 68 10.39 3.86 18.86
C ILE A 68 8.88 3.80 18.59
N LEU A 69 8.08 3.59 19.63
CA LEU A 69 6.62 3.52 19.52
C LEU A 69 6.00 4.85 19.08
N GLU A 70 6.50 5.98 19.59
CA GLU A 70 6.04 7.31 19.22
C GLU A 70 6.26 7.57 17.73
N ILE A 71 7.49 7.36 17.25
CA ILE A 71 7.83 7.52 15.83
C ILE A 71 7.02 6.56 14.97
N SER A 72 6.89 5.29 15.39
CA SER A 72 6.11 4.30 14.66
C SER A 72 4.64 4.70 14.53
N ARG A 73 4.04 5.24 15.61
CA ARG A 73 2.66 5.75 15.59
C ARG A 73 2.52 6.94 14.65
N ALA A 74 3.46 7.89 14.69
CA ALA A 74 3.46 9.05 13.80
C ALA A 74 3.52 8.64 12.32
N VAL A 75 4.38 7.66 11.98
CA VAL A 75 4.49 7.12 10.62
C VAL A 75 3.21 6.41 10.19
N VAL A 76 2.61 5.58 11.05
CA VAL A 76 1.35 4.86 10.73
C VAL A 76 0.17 5.84 10.60
N GLN A 77 0.13 6.90 11.41
CA GLN A 77 -0.91 7.93 11.35
C GLN A 77 -0.92 8.69 10.03
N LEU A 78 0.24 8.87 9.40
CA LEU A 78 0.33 9.65 8.17
C LEU A 78 -0.40 9.00 6.98
N GLN A 79 -0.74 7.70 7.07
CA GLN A 79 -1.43 6.89 6.04
C GLN A 79 -0.83 7.05 4.62
N SER A 80 0.41 7.51 4.51
CA SER A 80 1.09 7.79 3.27
C SER A 80 1.73 6.53 2.70
N LYS A 81 1.94 6.52 1.37
CA LYS A 81 2.70 5.45 0.73
C LYS A 81 4.16 5.52 1.23
N PRO A 82 4.71 4.46 1.85
CA PRO A 82 6.10 4.44 2.24
C PRO A 82 7.02 4.58 1.01
N PRO A 83 8.22 5.16 1.16
CA PRO A 83 8.85 5.58 2.42
C PRO A 83 8.34 6.94 2.95
N VAL A 84 8.38 7.09 4.28
CA VAL A 84 7.96 8.30 5.01
C VAL A 84 9.18 9.04 5.55
N THR A 85 9.25 10.35 5.39
CA THR A 85 10.41 11.14 5.86
C THR A 85 10.14 11.86 7.18
N TYR A 86 11.20 12.24 7.89
CA TYR A 86 11.10 13.01 9.14
C TYR A 86 10.26 14.27 8.98
N HIS A 87 10.47 15.01 7.89
CA HIS A 87 9.72 16.23 7.58
C HIS A 87 8.21 16.02 7.51
N GLN A 88 7.77 14.81 7.12
CA GLN A 88 6.35 14.46 7.04
C GLN A 88 5.78 14.15 8.43
N ILE A 89 6.52 13.45 9.29
CA ILE A 89 6.07 13.10 10.64
C ILE A 89 6.35 14.16 11.71
N TYR A 90 7.05 15.25 11.36
CA TYR A 90 7.49 16.28 12.30
C TYR A 90 6.37 16.75 13.25
N LEU A 91 5.21 17.12 12.71
CA LEU A 91 4.08 17.63 13.51
C LEU A 91 3.36 16.55 14.34
N HIS A 92 3.68 15.28 14.12
CA HIS A 92 3.09 14.13 14.80
C HIS A 92 3.97 13.62 15.95
N LEU A 93 5.19 14.13 16.07
CA LEU A 93 6.06 13.86 17.20
C LEU A 93 5.80 14.87 18.32
N THR A 94 6.00 14.42 19.56
CA THR A 94 5.71 15.16 20.78
C THR A 94 6.94 15.36 21.65
N THR A 95 7.86 14.39 21.65
CA THR A 95 9.08 14.46 22.47
C THR A 95 10.28 14.92 21.65
N GLU A 96 11.12 15.76 22.25
CA GLU A 96 12.37 16.22 21.61
C GLU A 96 13.30 15.05 21.27
N GLU A 97 13.29 14.00 22.08
CA GLU A 97 14.10 12.81 21.81
C GLU A 97 13.60 12.06 20.57
N ALA A 98 12.28 11.95 20.37
CA ALA A 98 11.73 11.39 19.14
C ALA A 98 12.07 12.26 17.93
N HIS A 99 12.03 13.59 18.06
CA HIS A 99 12.48 14.49 16.99
C HIS A 99 13.94 14.26 16.60
N ARG A 100 14.85 14.27 17.59
CA ARG A 100 16.29 14.07 17.36
C ARG A 100 16.59 12.72 16.70
N ILE A 101 15.99 11.65 17.20
CA ILE A 101 16.17 10.31 16.65
C ILE A 101 15.57 10.22 15.25
N ALA A 102 14.40 10.82 15.03
CA ALA A 102 13.75 10.75 13.73
C ALA A 102 14.49 11.56 12.66
N GLU A 103 15.04 12.71 13.03
CA GLU A 103 15.92 13.50 12.16
C GLU A 103 17.19 12.73 11.79
N GLN A 104 17.77 11.97 12.74
CA GLN A 104 18.96 11.14 12.48
C GLN A 104 18.67 9.96 11.52
N ILE A 105 17.47 9.38 11.59
CA ILE A 105 17.05 8.29 10.70
C ILE A 105 16.65 8.81 9.31
N ASP A 106 16.06 10.01 9.26
CA ASP A 106 15.51 10.74 8.11
C ASP A 106 14.37 10.02 7.37
N THR A 107 14.54 8.75 7.00
CA THR A 107 13.60 7.98 6.18
C THR A 107 13.17 6.67 6.87
N PHE A 108 11.85 6.46 6.91
CA PHE A 108 11.18 5.33 7.52
C PHE A 108 10.45 4.48 6.49
N HIS A 109 10.59 3.17 6.66
CA HIS A 109 9.93 2.18 5.84
C HIS A 109 8.92 1.41 6.67
N VAL A 110 7.83 1.03 6.00
CA VAL A 110 6.69 0.37 6.61
C VAL A 110 6.60 -1.01 5.98
N TYR A 111 6.81 -2.04 6.79
CA TYR A 111 6.83 -3.43 6.34
C TYR A 111 5.78 -4.25 7.08
N ARG A 112 5.38 -5.38 6.50
CA ARG A 112 4.60 -6.37 7.25
C ARG A 112 5.53 -7.12 8.19
N GLU A 113 5.05 -7.46 9.39
CA GLU A 113 5.86 -8.15 10.40
C GLU A 113 6.42 -9.47 9.89
N GLN A 114 5.63 -10.23 9.12
CA GLN A 114 6.02 -11.51 8.53
C GLN A 114 7.22 -11.36 7.58
N ASP A 115 7.19 -10.32 6.74
CA ASP A 115 8.22 -10.07 5.72
C ASP A 115 9.55 -9.66 6.37
N ILE A 116 9.49 -8.80 7.40
CA ILE A 116 10.68 -8.42 8.17
C ILE A 116 11.27 -9.61 8.91
N ARG A 117 10.43 -10.45 9.53
CA ARG A 117 10.93 -11.56 10.34
C ARG A 117 11.68 -12.57 9.47
N ALA A 118 11.12 -12.91 8.31
CA ALA A 118 11.76 -13.78 7.34
C ALA A 118 13.09 -13.19 6.84
N TYR A 119 13.10 -11.88 6.52
CA TYR A 119 14.32 -11.20 6.08
C TYR A 119 15.42 -11.16 7.15
N LEU A 120 15.08 -10.87 8.41
CA LEU A 120 16.06 -10.84 9.49
C LEU A 120 16.65 -12.24 9.77
N GLU A 121 15.83 -13.28 9.71
CA GLU A 121 16.27 -14.67 9.84
C GLU A 121 17.23 -15.09 8.71
N GLU A 122 16.94 -14.69 7.48
CA GLU A 122 17.83 -14.91 6.33
C GLU A 122 19.17 -14.18 6.49
N VAL A 123 19.14 -12.91 6.92
CA VAL A 123 20.38 -12.14 7.15
C VAL A 123 21.24 -12.74 8.26
N ASP A 124 20.62 -13.21 9.35
CA ASP A 124 21.35 -13.82 10.47
C ASP A 124 21.94 -15.18 10.09
N THR A 125 21.22 -16.01 9.33
CA THR A 125 21.75 -17.29 8.82
C THR A 125 22.93 -17.09 7.87
N ILE A 126 22.88 -16.08 6.99
CA ILE A 126 24.02 -15.71 6.13
C ILE A 126 25.24 -15.30 6.97
N ARG A 127 25.05 -14.50 8.02
CA ARG A 127 26.15 -14.07 8.90
C ARG A 127 26.76 -15.23 9.66
N GLN A 128 25.95 -16.14 10.19
CA GLN A 128 26.43 -17.34 10.88
C GLN A 128 27.25 -18.22 9.94
N ASN A 129 26.79 -18.43 8.71
CA ASN A 129 27.54 -19.19 7.70
C ASN A 129 28.85 -18.51 7.30
N GLN A 130 28.88 -17.17 7.19
CA GLN A 130 30.11 -16.43 6.91
C GLN A 130 31.12 -16.50 8.07
N GLN A 131 30.66 -16.56 9.32
CA GLN A 131 31.53 -16.73 10.49
C GLN A 131 32.06 -18.15 10.66
N LEU A 132 31.33 -19.15 10.16
CA LEU A 132 31.78 -20.56 10.16
C LEU A 132 32.82 -20.85 9.07
N HIS A 133 32.93 -19.98 8.06
CA HIS A 133 33.85 -20.11 6.94
C HIS A 133 35.03 -19.11 6.95
N ALA A 134 35.20 -18.35 8.04
CA ALA A 134 36.31 -17.42 8.27
C ALA A 134 37.27 -17.97 9.33
#